data_AF-A0A3C1GEU3-F1
#
_entry.id   AF-A0A3C1GEU3-F1
#
_cell.length_a   1.000
_cell.length_b   1.000
_cell.length_c   1.000
_cell.angle_alpha   90.00
_cell.angle_beta   90.00
_cell.angle_gamma   90.00
#
_symmetry.space_group_name_H-M   'P 1'
#
loop_
_entity.id
_entity.type
_entity.pdbx_description
1 polymer ?
#
loop_
_entity_poly.entity_id
_entity_poly.type
_entity_poly.pdbx_seq_one_letter_code
_entity_poly.pdbx_strand_id
1 'polypeptide(L)' 'LALLKDSAAKRPGNPQIQYHLGMVSAQLGDTEAAHRALSIAAAAPTPFPGQDEARKALAALK' A
#
# COMPACT_ATOMS: atom_id res chain seq x y z
N LEU A 1 1.59 10.70 7.91
CA LEU A 1 0.73 10.15 6.83
C LEU A 1 0.43 11.16 5.72
N ALA A 2 0.28 12.46 6.00
CA ALA A 2 -0.12 13.48 5.01
C ALA A 2 0.69 13.44 3.70
N LEU A 3 2.03 13.45 3.76
CA LEU A 3 2.88 13.41 2.55
C LEU A 3 2.73 12.13 1.72
N LEU A 4 2.51 10.98 2.37
CA LEU A 4 2.26 9.71 1.68
C LEU A 4 0.88 9.71 1.01
N LYS A 5 -0.14 10.25 1.69
CA LYS A 5 -1.48 10.43 1.13
C LYS A 5 -1.45 11.37 -0.07
N ASP A 6 -0.76 12.50 0.02
CA ASP A 6 -0.61 13.45 -1.08
C ASP A 6 0.14 12.84 -2.26
N SER A 7 1.19 12.06 -1.99
CA SER A 7 1.95 11.36 -3.03
C SER A 7 1.10 10.29 -3.72
N ALA A 8 0.31 9.53 -2.95
CA ALA A 8 -0.61 8.53 -3.49
C ALA A 8 -1.75 9.19 -4.29
N ALA A 9 -2.25 10.34 -3.86
CA ALA A 9 -3.25 11.11 -4.60
C ALA A 9 -2.70 11.62 -5.95
N LYS A 10 -1.45 12.09 -5.98
CA LYS A 10 -0.78 12.56 -7.21
C LYS A 10 -0.35 11.42 -8.14
N ARG A 11 -0.08 10.24 -7.59
CA ARG A 11 0.42 9.06 -8.33
C ARG A 11 -0.32 7.80 -7.89
N PRO A 12 -1.65 7.70 -8.14
CA PRO A 12 -2.47 6.62 -7.60
C PRO A 12 -2.07 5.24 -8.13
N GLY A 13 -1.53 5.18 -9.35
CA GLY A 13 -1.04 3.94 -9.96
C GLY A 13 0.41 3.58 -9.64
N ASN A 14 1.14 4.36 -8.82
CA ASN A 14 2.50 3.98 -8.44
C ASN A 14 2.46 2.93 -7.31
N PRO A 15 2.84 1.67 -7.57
CA PRO A 15 2.63 0.60 -6.62
C PRO A 15 3.56 0.69 -5.40
N GLN A 16 4.74 1.30 -5.54
CA GLN A 16 5.67 1.51 -4.41
C GLN A 16 5.15 2.55 -3.42
N ILE A 17 4.54 3.65 -3.91
CA ILE A 17 3.88 4.64 -3.05
C ILE A 17 2.71 3.99 -2.32
N GLN A 18 1.90 3.19 -3.02
CA GLN A 18 0.77 2.49 -2.44
C GLN A 18 1.20 1.45 -1.40
N TYR A 19 2.31 0.74 -1.64
CA TYR A 19 2.90 -0.17 -0.67
C TYR A 19 3.28 0.58 0.62
N HIS A 20 4.05 1.67 0.53
CA HIS A 20 4.45 2.43 1.72
C HIS A 20 3.26 3.06 2.45
N LEU A 21 2.27 3.59 1.72
CA LEU A 21 1.04 4.09 2.32
C LEU A 21 0.28 2.97 3.05
N GLY A 22 0.18 1.80 2.43
CA GLY A 22 -0.50 0.64 3.00
C GLY A 22 0.17 0.11 4.26
N MET A 23 1.49 -0.03 4.25
CA MET A 23 2.28 -0.47 5.40
C MET A 23 2.16 0.48 6.59
N VAL A 24 2.28 1.79 6.36
CA VAL A 24 2.12 2.78 7.44
C VAL A 24 0.68 2.82 7.94
N SER A 25 -0.32 2.69 7.06
CA SER A 25 -1.73 2.63 7.47
C SER A 25 -2.02 1.40 8.33
N ALA A 26 -1.45 0.24 7.98
CA ALA A 26 -1.57 -0.99 8.77
C ALA A 26 -0.95 -0.81 10.17
N GLN A 27 0.25 -0.20 10.24
CA GLN A 27 0.91 0.09 11.50
C GLN A 27 0.13 1.06 12.38
N LEU A 28 -0.63 1.98 11.79
CA LEU A 28 -1.48 2.93 12.49
C LEU A 28 -2.87 2.36 12.84
N GLY A 29 -3.17 1.12 12.46
CA GLY A 29 -4.47 0.48 12.70
C GLY A 29 -5.60 0.95 11.77
N ASP A 30 -5.29 1.72 10.72
CA ASP A 30 -6.24 2.09 9.68
C ASP A 30 -6.33 0.95 8.65
N THR A 31 -6.99 -0.15 9.05
CA THR A 31 -7.11 -1.38 8.26
C THR A 31 -7.75 -1.14 6.90
N GLU A 32 -8.72 -0.23 6.83
CA GLU A 32 -9.40 0.14 5.59
C GLU A 32 -8.47 0.82 4.58
N ALA A 33 -7.70 1.82 5.01
CA ALA A 33 -6.71 2.46 4.14
C ALA A 33 -5.56 1.50 3.78
N ALA A 34 -5.15 0.65 4.74
CA ALA A 34 -4.14 -0.36 4.53
C ALA A 34 -4.56 -1.35 3.44
N HIS A 35 -5.77 -1.92 3.56
CA HIS A 35 -6.30 -2.89 2.61
C HIS A 35 -6.37 -2.32 1.20
N ARG A 36 -6.90 -1.10 1.04
CA ARG A 36 -6.97 -0.43 -0.28
C ARG A 36 -5.60 -0.22 -0.91
N ALA A 37 -4.66 0.35 -0.18
CA ALA A 37 -3.34 0.69 -0.71
C ALA A 37 -2.49 -0.56 -0.98
N LEU A 38 -2.48 -1.53 -0.04
CA LEU A 38 -1.77 -2.80 -0.22
C LEU A 38 -2.37 -3.64 -1.35
N SER A 39 -3.68 -3.58 -1.60
CA SER A 39 -4.32 -4.27 -2.74
C SER A 39 -3.81 -3.73 -4.08
N ILE A 40 -3.71 -2.39 -4.22
CA ILE A 40 -3.18 -1.77 -5.45
C ILE A 40 -1.70 -2.16 -5.64
N ALA A 41 -0.92 -2.11 -4.57
CA ALA A 41 0.48 -2.50 -4.60
C ALA A 41 0.66 -3.98 -4.97
N ALA A 42 -0.09 -4.88 -4.33
CA ALA A 42 -0.06 -6.31 -4.59
C ALA A 42 -0.42 -6.67 -6.04
N ALA A 43 -1.39 -5.98 -6.61
CA ALA A 43 -1.90 -6.20 -7.97
C ALA A 43 -1.07 -5.51 -9.08
N ALA A 44 0.08 -4.91 -8.75
CA ALA A 44 0.92 -4.25 -9.73
C ALA A 44 1.33 -5.19 -10.89
N PRO A 45 1.14 -4.79 -12.16
CA PRO A 45 1.46 -5.64 -13.31
C PRO A 45 2.97 -5.81 -13.50
N THR A 46 3.75 -4.81 -13.10
CA THR A 46 5.21 -4.86 -13.11
C THR A 46 5.72 -5.06 -11.69
N PRO A 47 6.58 -6.08 -11.47
CA PRO A 47 7.19 -6.28 -10.16
C PRO A 47 8.00 -5.08 -9.70
N PHE A 48 7.95 -4.81 -8.39
CA PHE A 48 8.73 -3.77 -7.74
C PHE A 48 9.19 -4.23 -6.36
N PRO A 49 10.24 -3.61 -5.79
CA PRO A 49 10.69 -3.91 -4.43
C PRO A 49 9.57 -3.66 -3.42
N GLY A 50 9.10 -4.70 -2.75
CA GLY A 50 8.02 -4.64 -1.77
C GLY A 50 6.70 -5.28 -2.23
N GLN A 51 6.57 -5.74 -3.48
CA GLN A 51 5.31 -6.35 -3.94
C GLN A 51 4.96 -7.64 -3.17
N ASP A 52 5.95 -8.50 -2.93
CA ASP A 52 5.77 -9.74 -2.17
C ASP A 52 5.37 -9.47 -0.71
N GLU A 53 5.97 -8.46 -0.11
CA GLU A 53 5.64 -8.02 1.23
C GLU A 53 4.26 -7.36 1.28
N ALA A 54 3.87 -6.59 0.26
CA ALA A 54 2.54 -6.04 0.13
C ALA A 54 1.48 -7.16 0.14
N ARG A 55 1.72 -8.26 -0.60
CA ARG A 55 0.84 -9.44 -0.60
C ARG A 55 0.75 -10.10 0.77
N LYS A 56 1.88 -10.28 1.45
CA LYS A 56 1.93 -10.86 2.80
C LYS A 56 1.20 -9.99 3.83
N ALA A 57 1.45 -8.68 3.80
CA ALA A 57 0.82 -7.73 4.68
C ALA A 57 -0.69 -7.66 4.44
N LEU A 58 -1.13 -7.63 3.18
CA LEU A 58 -2.55 -7.66 2.82
C LEU A 58 -3.24 -8.93 3.35
N ALA A 59 -2.61 -10.10 3.20
CA ALA A 59 -3.15 -11.36 3.72
C ALA A 59 -3.20 -11.42 5.26
N ALA A 60 -2.42 -10.60 5.95
CA ALA A 60 -2.40 -10.52 7.41
C ALA A 60 -3.40 -9.49 7.98
N LEU A 61 -3.98 -8.63 7.15
CA LEU A 61 -5.08 -7.75 7.54
C LEU A 61 -6.34 -8.61 7.75
N LYS A 62 -6.94 -8.50 8.94
CA LYS A 62 -8.21 -9.15 9.30
C LYS A 62 -9.40 -8.29 8.92
#